data_AF-A0A1E9ARZ2-F1
#
_entry.id   AF-A0A1E9ARZ2-F1
#
_cell.length_a   1.000
_cell.length_b   1.000
_cell.length_c   1.000
_cell.angle_alpha   90.00
_cell.angle_beta   90.00
_cell.angle_gamma   90.00
#
_symmetry.space_group_name_H-M   'P 1'
#
loop_
_entity.id
_entity.type
_entity.pdbx_description
1 polymer ?
#
loop_
_entity_poly.entity_id
_entity_poly.type
_entity_poly.pdbx_seq_one_letter_code
_entity_poly.pdbx_strand_id
1 'polypeptide(L)'
;MFELISQVLRYVFIILIYLFIFSILRLMYLDVKSMTNRGDSLDDAYLKVVNRLDSLDFKMQEYYVIDGDLTLGRSSRNDIVIKDKFVSKNHLKIHDDSEAYYIEDLGSANGTFLNGAKIDPNELIELQNNDKIGVGFIQFIFVDKR
;
A
#
# COMPACT_ATOMS: atom_id res chain seq x y z
N MET A 1 -29.89 8.26 -54.70
CA MET A 1 -29.42 7.02 -54.03
C MET A 1 -28.03 7.22 -53.41
N PHE A 2 -27.03 7.66 -54.17
CA PHE A 2 -25.68 7.95 -53.65
C PHE A 2 -25.63 9.00 -52.53
N GLU A 3 -26.42 10.07 -52.59
CA GLU A 3 -26.45 11.10 -51.54
C GLU A 3 -26.96 10.58 -50.19
N LEU A 4 -28.00 9.73 -50.20
CA LEU A 4 -28.52 9.08 -48.99
C LEU A 4 -27.48 8.12 -48.40
N ILE A 5 -26.79 7.35 -49.25
CA ILE A 5 -25.73 6.43 -48.83
C ILE A 5 -24.57 7.22 -48.18
N SER A 6 -24.16 8.33 -48.79
CA SER A 6 -23.10 9.19 -48.26
C SER A 6 -23.50 9.83 -46.92
N GLN A 7 -24.74 10.30 -46.78
CA GLN A 7 -25.25 10.84 -45.52
C GLN A 7 -25.29 9.79 -44.41
N VAL A 8 -25.76 8.58 -44.69
CA VAL A 8 -25.77 7.47 -43.73
C VAL A 8 -24.34 7.12 -43.30
N LEU A 9 -23.41 6.99 -44.25
CA LEU A 9 -22.01 6.69 -43.95
C LEU A 9 -21.36 7.76 -43.05
N ARG A 10 -21.67 9.04 -43.29
CA ARG A 10 -21.19 10.15 -42.46
C ARG A 10 -21.66 10.02 -41.02
N TYR A 11 -22.94 9.73 -40.80
CA TYR A 11 -23.47 9.56 -39.44
C TYR A 11 -22.91 8.33 -38.74
N VAL A 12 -22.75 7.22 -39.46
CA VAL A 12 -22.10 6.00 -38.92
C VAL A 12 -20.68 6.30 -38.46
N PHE A 13 -19.89 7.02 -39.26
CA PHE A 13 -18.53 7.39 -38.91
C PHE A 13 -18.47 8.31 -37.67
N ILE A 14 -19.37 9.29 -37.59
CA ILE A 14 -19.48 10.18 -36.43
C ILE A 14 -19.83 9.39 -35.17
N ILE A 15 -20.78 8.47 -35.24
CA ILE A 15 -21.16 7.60 -34.11
C ILE A 15 -19.97 6.74 -33.66
N LEU A 16 -19.23 6.15 -34.60
CA LEU A 16 -18.03 5.37 -34.29
C LEU A 16 -16.96 6.19 -33.58
N ILE A 17 -16.71 7.43 -34.02
CA ILE A 17 -15.78 8.35 -33.34
C ILE A 17 -16.26 8.63 -31.91
N TYR A 18 -17.54 8.93 -31.71
CA TYR A 18 -18.06 9.20 -30.38
C TYR A 18 -17.96 7.99 -29.44
N LEU A 19 -18.21 6.77 -29.95
CA LEU A 19 -18.02 5.54 -29.17
C LEU A 19 -16.55 5.31 -28.81
N PHE A 20 -15.64 5.60 -29.73
CA PHE A 20 -14.20 5.51 -29.50
C PHE A 20 -13.73 6.52 -28.44
N ILE A 21 -14.13 7.79 -28.58
CA ILE A 21 -13.83 8.84 -27.60
C ILE A 21 -14.42 8.48 -26.22
N PHE A 22 -15.66 8.00 -26.17
CA PHE A 22 -16.27 7.55 -24.92
C PHE A 22 -15.50 6.41 -24.26
N SER A 23 -15.01 5.45 -25.05
CA SER A 23 -14.17 4.36 -24.54
C SER A 23 -12.87 4.88 -23.92
N ILE A 24 -12.19 5.81 -24.60
CA ILE A 24 -10.96 6.46 -24.09
C ILE A 24 -11.26 7.26 -22.81
N LEU A 25 -12.31 8.08 -22.81
CA LEU A 25 -12.70 8.86 -21.64
C LEU A 25 -13.05 7.97 -20.46
N ARG A 26 -13.75 6.85 -20.69
CA ARG A 26 -14.05 5.86 -19.66
C ARG A 26 -12.79 5.19 -19.12
N LEU A 27 -11.86 4.83 -20.00
CA LEU A 27 -10.57 4.26 -19.61
C LEU A 27 -9.78 5.25 -18.75
N MET A 28 -9.65 6.49 -19.21
CA MET A 28 -8.98 7.57 -18.49
C MET A 28 -9.65 7.87 -17.15
N TYR A 29 -10.98 7.91 -17.11
CA TYR A 29 -11.73 8.08 -15.86
C TYR A 29 -11.52 6.92 -14.90
N LEU A 30 -11.47 5.68 -15.39
CA LEU A 30 -11.21 4.51 -14.55
C LEU A 30 -9.76 4.45 -14.06
N ASP A 31 -8.78 4.85 -14.87
CA ASP A 31 -7.39 4.97 -14.43
C ASP A 31 -7.24 6.05 -13.35
N VAL A 32 -7.80 7.24 -13.59
CA VAL A 32 -7.81 8.33 -12.61
C VAL A 32 -8.55 7.91 -11.34
N LYS A 33 -9.72 7.26 -11.45
CA LYS A 33 -10.48 6.77 -10.30
C LYS A 33 -9.79 5.61 -9.57
N SER A 34 -9.04 4.76 -10.28
CA SER A 34 -8.24 3.70 -9.66
C SER A 34 -7.05 4.24 -8.88
N MET A 35 -6.62 5.47 -9.19
CA MET A 35 -5.62 6.22 -8.42
C MET A 35 -6.26 7.00 -7.25
N THR A 36 -7.55 7.36 -7.30
CA THR A 36 -8.25 8.05 -6.20
C THR A 36 -8.87 7.13 -5.15
N ASN A 37 -8.83 5.80 -5.33
CA ASN A 37 -9.22 4.85 -4.27
C ASN A 37 -8.05 4.45 -3.34
N ARG A 38 -6.91 5.14 -3.43
CA ARG A 38 -5.72 4.96 -2.59
C ARG A 38 -5.08 6.28 -2.17
N GLY A 39 -5.81 7.38 -2.28
CA GLY A 39 -5.23 8.72 -2.16
C GLY A 39 -6.25 9.79 -1.85
N ASP A 40 -6.93 9.66 -0.71
CA ASP A 40 -7.57 10.82 -0.06
C ASP A 40 -7.48 10.75 1.47
N SER A 41 -6.36 10.22 1.97
CA SER A 41 -6.00 10.36 3.37
C SER A 41 -4.67 11.08 3.46
N LEU A 42 -4.72 12.41 3.31
CA LEU A 42 -3.54 13.25 3.50
C LEU A 42 -3.07 13.28 4.97
N ASP A 43 -3.85 12.66 5.89
CA ASP A 43 -3.60 12.59 7.34
C ASP A 43 -3.41 11.15 7.88
N ASP A 44 -3.38 10.11 7.03
CA ASP A 44 -3.19 8.74 7.54
C ASP A 44 -1.76 8.47 7.99
N ALA A 45 -1.63 7.67 9.05
CA ALA A 45 -0.34 7.19 9.50
C ALA A 45 0.30 6.26 8.46
N TYR A 46 1.63 6.29 8.38
CA TYR A 46 2.38 5.45 7.46
C TYR A 46 3.69 4.95 8.06
N LEU A 47 4.16 3.82 7.53
CA LEU A 47 5.50 3.32 7.75
C LEU A 47 6.43 3.80 6.63
N LYS A 48 7.50 4.49 7.01
CA LYS A 48 8.58 4.88 6.11
C LYS A 48 9.76 3.93 6.24
N VAL A 49 10.24 3.36 5.13
CA VAL A 49 11.47 2.56 5.13
C VAL A 49 12.69 3.47 5.31
N VAL A 50 13.55 3.14 6.28
CA VAL A 50 14.78 3.91 6.58
C VAL A 50 15.99 3.36 5.82
N ASN A 51 16.02 2.05 5.57
CA ASN A 51 17.15 1.40 4.93
C ASN A 51 17.31 1.81 3.45
N ARG A 52 18.56 1.77 2.97
CA ARG A 52 18.90 1.96 1.55
C ARG A 52 18.29 0.83 0.71
N LEU A 53 17.17 1.13 0.04
CA LEU A 53 16.45 0.23 -0.86
C LEU A 53 17.36 -0.38 -1.94
N ASP A 54 18.38 0.35 -2.40
CA ASP A 54 19.33 -0.07 -3.44
C ASP A 54 20.22 -1.27 -3.05
N SER A 55 20.26 -1.62 -1.76
CA SER A 55 21.07 -2.73 -1.23
C SER A 55 20.27 -4.01 -1.00
N LEU A 56 18.98 -4.00 -1.29
CA LEU A 56 18.10 -5.15 -1.10
C LEU A 56 17.89 -5.89 -2.42
N ASP A 57 17.98 -7.22 -2.38
CA ASP A 57 17.71 -8.09 -3.54
C ASP A 57 16.23 -8.14 -3.95
N PHE A 58 15.38 -7.34 -3.31
CA PHE A 58 13.93 -7.31 -3.49
C PHE A 58 13.39 -5.88 -3.50
N LYS A 59 12.37 -5.64 -4.31
CA LYS A 59 11.70 -4.34 -4.40
C LYS A 59 10.81 -4.13 -3.18
N MET A 60 10.95 -2.98 -2.52
CA MET A 60 10.05 -2.47 -1.48
C MET A 60 9.60 -1.05 -1.84
N GLN A 61 8.47 -0.64 -1.26
CA GLN A 61 8.00 0.75 -1.34
C GLN A 61 8.72 1.57 -0.27
N GLU A 62 8.92 2.86 -0.51
CA GLU A 62 9.49 3.75 0.51
C GLU A 62 8.47 4.05 1.63
N TYR A 63 7.18 4.05 1.29
CA TYR A 63 6.07 4.37 2.19
C TYR A 63 4.99 3.28 2.11
N TYR A 64 4.45 2.90 3.27
CA TYR A 64 3.30 2.02 3.40
C TYR A 64 2.25 2.69 4.27
N VAL A 65 1.11 3.05 3.68
CA VAL A 65 -0.01 3.68 4.39
C VAL A 65 -0.70 2.63 5.27
N ILE A 66 -1.08 3.02 6.48
CA ILE A 66 -1.84 2.20 7.42
C ILE A 66 -3.30 2.63 7.31
N ASP A 67 -4.09 1.83 6.60
CA ASP A 67 -5.54 1.98 6.45
C ASP A 67 -6.21 0.77 7.12
N GLY A 68 -6.51 0.91 8.41
CA GLY A 68 -6.92 -0.20 9.27
C GLY A 68 -5.79 -1.14 9.68
N ASP A 69 -6.17 -2.37 10.05
CA ASP A 69 -5.22 -3.41 10.46
C ASP A 69 -4.24 -3.76 9.32
N LEU A 70 -2.94 -3.68 9.63
CA LEU A 70 -1.87 -3.90 8.66
C LEU A 70 -0.99 -5.08 9.10
N THR A 71 -0.80 -6.06 8.21
CA THR A 71 0.06 -7.22 8.47
C THR A 71 1.39 -7.13 7.73
N LEU A 72 2.46 -7.57 8.39
CA LEU A 72 3.82 -7.58 7.81
C LEU A 72 4.45 -8.96 7.96
N GLY A 73 5.01 -9.47 6.87
CA GLY A 73 5.75 -10.72 6.89
C GLY A 73 6.25 -11.16 5.53
N ARG A 74 6.90 -12.33 5.47
CA ARG A 74 7.44 -12.91 4.23
C ARG A 74 6.38 -13.58 3.37
N SER A 75 5.26 -14.00 3.96
CA SER A 75 4.16 -14.61 3.22
C SER A 75 3.54 -13.59 2.27
N SER A 76 3.17 -14.02 1.07
CA SER A 76 2.44 -13.19 0.09
C SER A 76 1.01 -12.87 0.50
N ARG A 77 0.58 -13.34 1.69
CA ARG A 77 -0.75 -13.06 2.25
C ARG A 77 -0.77 -11.84 3.17
N ASN A 78 0.39 -11.26 3.48
CA ASN A 78 0.45 -10.02 4.27
C ASN A 78 0.33 -8.80 3.37
N ASP A 79 -0.05 -7.68 3.96
CA ASP A 79 -0.15 -6.39 3.28
C ASP A 79 1.24 -5.85 2.93
N ILE A 80 2.18 -5.94 3.89
CA ILE A 80 3.60 -5.67 3.66
C ILE A 80 4.35 -6.99 3.50
N VAL A 81 4.70 -7.30 2.25
CA VAL A 81 5.46 -8.50 1.92
C VAL A 81 6.95 -8.21 1.85
N ILE A 82 7.71 -8.80 2.77
CA ILE A 82 9.16 -8.67 2.83
C ILE A 82 9.82 -10.01 2.49
N LYS A 83 10.48 -10.09 1.32
CA LYS A 83 11.12 -11.33 0.84
C LYS A 83 12.50 -11.55 1.45
N ASP A 84 12.58 -11.53 2.78
CA ASP A 84 13.82 -11.75 3.53
C ASP A 84 13.71 -13.01 4.42
N LYS A 85 14.76 -13.83 4.45
CA LYS A 85 14.85 -15.04 5.29
C LYS A 85 14.79 -14.75 6.79
N PHE A 86 15.15 -13.54 7.22
CA PHE A 86 15.07 -13.11 8.62
C PHE A 86 13.66 -12.66 9.03
N VAL A 87 12.71 -12.66 8.09
CA VAL A 87 11.31 -12.29 8.36
C VAL A 87 10.42 -13.53 8.36
N SER A 88 9.70 -13.75 9.46
CA SER A 88 8.68 -14.79 9.59
C SER A 88 7.58 -14.65 8.55
N LYS A 89 6.86 -15.76 8.27
CA LYS A 89 5.74 -15.77 7.31
C LYS A 89 4.70 -14.72 7.66
N ASN A 90 4.25 -14.71 8.91
CA ASN A 90 3.50 -13.63 9.54
C ASN A 90 4.40 -13.16 10.68
N HIS A 91 4.90 -11.93 10.62
CA HIS A 91 5.93 -11.46 11.54
C HIS A 91 5.32 -10.58 12.62
N LEU A 92 4.59 -9.56 12.20
CA LEU A 92 3.93 -8.63 13.09
C LEU A 92 2.62 -8.15 12.47
N LYS A 93 1.78 -7.56 13.31
CA LYS A 93 0.58 -6.86 12.92
C LYS A 93 0.59 -5.48 13.58
N ILE A 94 0.14 -4.48 12.85
CA ILE A 94 -0.23 -3.17 13.40
C ILE A 94 -1.75 -3.14 13.43
N HIS A 95 -2.30 -2.83 14.59
CA HIS A 95 -3.73 -2.62 14.79
C HIS A 95 -4.00 -1.12 14.78
N ASP A 96 -5.03 -0.73 14.04
CA ASP A 96 -5.53 0.64 14.01
C ASP A 96 -6.76 0.70 14.92
N ASP A 97 -6.56 1.21 16.14
CA ASP A 97 -7.65 1.64 17.00
C ASP A 97 -7.89 3.11 16.72
N SER A 98 -9.14 3.57 16.65
CA SER A 98 -9.48 4.89 16.09
C SER A 98 -8.75 6.08 16.74
N GLU A 99 -8.21 5.90 17.94
CA GLU A 99 -7.43 6.88 18.69
C GLU A 99 -5.91 6.61 18.71
N ALA A 100 -5.46 5.37 18.48
CA ALA A 100 -4.06 4.98 18.63
C ALA A 100 -3.70 3.76 17.78
N TYR A 101 -2.42 3.69 17.39
CA TYR A 101 -1.88 2.53 16.68
C TYR A 101 -1.17 1.60 17.66
N TYR A 102 -1.33 0.30 17.49
CA TYR A 102 -0.65 -0.70 18.32
C TYR A 102 0.14 -1.67 17.45
N ILE A 103 1.33 -2.05 17.90
CA ILE A 103 2.14 -3.09 17.27
C ILE A 103 2.07 -4.38 18.08
N GLU A 104 1.97 -5.51 17.38
CA GLU A 104 1.97 -6.85 17.94
C GLU A 104 2.94 -7.75 17.16
N ASP A 105 3.91 -8.38 17.84
CA ASP A 105 4.73 -9.44 17.26
C ASP A 105 3.97 -10.78 17.25
N LEU A 106 3.82 -11.41 16.09
CA LEU A 106 3.02 -12.63 15.92
C LEU A 106 3.83 -13.92 16.20
N GLY A 107 4.76 -13.87 17.15
CA GLY A 107 5.66 -14.98 17.46
C GLY A 107 6.75 -15.15 16.41
N SER A 108 7.37 -14.05 16.00
CA SER A 108 8.41 -14.07 14.98
C SER A 108 9.69 -14.74 15.47
N ALA A 109 10.43 -15.40 14.56
CA ALA A 109 11.61 -16.17 14.94
C ALA A 109 12.77 -15.29 15.43
N ASN A 110 12.92 -14.10 14.84
CA ASN A 110 13.99 -13.16 15.19
C ASN A 110 13.52 -12.05 16.15
N GLY A 111 12.21 -11.92 16.36
CA GLY A 111 11.62 -10.83 17.13
C GLY A 111 11.43 -9.56 16.31
N THR A 112 10.48 -8.76 16.78
CA THR A 112 10.29 -7.36 16.38
C THR A 112 11.00 -6.45 17.38
N PHE A 113 11.62 -5.37 16.91
CA PHE A 113 12.31 -4.40 17.75
C PHE A 113 11.62 -3.04 17.63
N LEU A 114 11.24 -2.43 18.76
CA LEU A 114 10.71 -1.07 18.83
C LEU A 114 11.76 -0.17 19.49
N ASN A 115 12.22 0.86 18.80
CA ASN A 115 13.26 1.79 19.26
C ASN A 115 14.56 1.10 19.75
N GLY A 116 14.86 -0.08 19.20
CA GLY A 116 16.03 -0.89 19.56
C GLY A 116 15.80 -1.86 20.72
N ALA A 117 14.66 -1.81 21.41
CA ALA A 117 14.25 -2.81 22.39
C ALA A 117 13.41 -3.90 21.70
N LYS A 118 13.68 -5.17 22.03
CA LYS A 118 12.85 -6.28 21.53
C LYS A 118 11.52 -6.28 22.28
N ILE A 119 10.41 -6.39 21.55
CA ILE A 119 9.07 -6.49 22.12
C ILE A 119 8.71 -7.95 22.39
N ASP A 120 7.86 -8.19 23.40
CA ASP A 120 7.43 -9.56 23.71
C ASP A 120 6.40 -10.06 22.67
N PRO A 121 6.43 -11.36 22.33
CA PRO A 121 5.45 -11.93 21.40
C PRO A 121 4.02 -11.81 21.91
N ASN A 122 3.09 -11.40 21.03
CA ASN A 122 1.67 -11.18 21.29
C ASN A 122 1.37 -10.10 22.35
N GLU A 123 2.35 -9.24 22.66
CA GLU A 123 2.13 -8.03 23.43
C GLU A 123 1.66 -6.90 22.51
N LEU A 124 0.60 -6.19 22.91
CA LEU A 124 0.13 -4.97 22.23
C LEU A 124 0.84 -3.76 22.83
N ILE A 125 1.64 -3.08 22.01
CA ILE A 125 2.38 -1.89 22.42
C ILE A 125 1.89 -0.71 21.58
N GLU A 126 1.52 0.38 22.23
CA GLU A 126 1.11 1.62 21.56
C GLU A 126 2.30 2.23 20.80
N LEU A 127 2.11 2.53 19.52
CA LEU A 127 3.09 3.19 18.66
C LEU A 127 3.00 4.70 18.82
N GLN A 128 4.15 5.34 19.00
CA GLN A 128 4.29 6.80 19.07
C GLN A 128 4.91 7.34 17.79
N ASN A 129 4.55 8.57 17.41
CA ASN A 129 5.08 9.19 16.21
C ASN A 129 6.62 9.24 16.22
N ASN A 130 7.24 8.83 15.12
CA ASN A 130 8.68 8.64 14.90
C ASN A 130 9.30 7.38 15.54
N ASP A 131 8.48 6.46 16.03
CA ASP A 131 8.97 5.17 16.51
C ASP A 131 9.66 4.36 15.41
N LYS A 132 10.77 3.73 15.79
CA LYS A 132 11.57 2.91 14.88
C LYS A 132 11.22 1.44 15.06
N ILE A 133 10.67 0.82 14.03
CA ILE A 133 10.30 -0.59 14.01
C ILE A 133 11.36 -1.35 13.21
N GLY A 134 12.08 -2.24 13.89
CA GLY A 134 13.10 -3.11 13.32
C GLY A 134 12.57 -4.52 13.11
N VAL A 135 12.72 -5.02 11.88
CA VAL A 135 12.30 -6.36 11.46
C VAL A 135 13.42 -7.00 10.63
N GLY A 136 14.14 -7.94 11.23
CA GLY A 136 15.35 -8.51 10.61
C GLY A 136 16.39 -7.41 10.34
N PHE A 137 16.74 -7.18 9.07
CA PHE A 137 17.65 -6.12 8.67
C PHE A 137 16.97 -4.81 8.26
N ILE A 138 15.65 -4.75 8.28
CA ILE A 138 14.89 -3.61 7.78
C ILE A 138 14.42 -2.78 8.96
N GLN A 139 14.56 -1.47 8.83
CA GLN A 139 14.02 -0.49 9.76
C GLN A 139 12.95 0.34 9.07
N PHE A 140 11.84 0.49 9.78
CA PHE A 140 10.76 1.40 9.46
C PHE A 140 10.72 2.51 10.51
N ILE A 141 10.27 3.70 10.11
CA ILE A 141 9.82 4.74 11.02
C ILE A 141 8.31 4.84 10.87
N PHE A 142 7.60 4.73 11.98
CA PHE A 142 6.19 5.04 12.05
C PHE A 142 6.01 6.56 12.10
N VAL A 143 5.18 7.09 11.21
CA VAL A 143 4.82 8.50 11.18
C VAL A 143 3.31 8.61 11.28
N ASP A 144 2.85 9.26 12.33
CA ASP A 144 1.45 9.63 12.49
C ASP A 144 1.23 11.09 12.05
N LYS A 145 0.20 11.30 11.24
CA LYS A 145 -0.21 12.61 10.73
C LYS A 145 -1.65 12.98 11.12
N ARG A 146 -2.30 12.16 11.95
CA ARG A 146 -3.59 12.48 12.57
C ARG A 146 -3.49 13.73 13.47
#